data_AF-A0A0D2I1D9-F1
#
_entry.id   AF-A0A0D2I1D9-F1
#
_cell.length_a   1.000
_cell.length_b   1.000
_cell.length_c   1.000
_cell.angle_alpha   90.00
_cell.angle_beta   90.00
_cell.angle_gamma   90.00
#
_symmetry.space_group_name_H-M   'P 1'
#
loop_
_entity.id
_entity.type
_entity.pdbx_description
1 polymer ?
#
loop_
_entity_poly.entity_id
_entity_poly.type
_entity_poly.pdbx_seq_one_letter_code
_entity_poly.pdbx_strand_id
1 'polypeptide(L)'
;MSDDGPFGPVVNGTRIVFYEYRPNKAAGFSFIVLFGLATLGYLAYFFPLRAWFFIPFILDAIGEAFGYYGRAWASDNPDSASPFIMQNLLILSSPPFLAATIYMTLGRIITALEAQRHALISTRWLTKIYVLIDIGCIVT
;
A
#
# COMPACT_ATOMS: atom_id res chain seq x y z
N MET A 1 -13.54 -30.24 5.66
CA MET A 1 -12.21 -29.66 5.37
C MET A 1 -11.82 -28.91 6.63
N SER A 2 -10.82 -29.42 7.34
CA SER A 2 -10.48 -29.02 8.70
C SER A 2 -10.10 -27.54 8.76
N ASP A 3 -10.84 -26.78 9.57
CA ASP A 3 -10.69 -25.35 9.84
C ASP A 3 -9.48 -25.00 10.72
N ASP A 4 -8.72 -26.00 11.17
CA ASP A 4 -7.65 -25.81 12.15
C ASP A 4 -6.28 -26.20 11.59
N GLY A 5 -5.47 -25.17 11.31
CA GLY A 5 -4.03 -25.31 11.09
C GLY A 5 -3.40 -24.15 10.30
N PRO A 6 -2.09 -23.92 10.46
CA PRO A 6 -1.36 -22.95 9.66
C PRO A 6 -1.37 -23.36 8.19
N PHE A 7 -1.72 -22.42 7.31
CA PHE A 7 -1.84 -22.63 5.86
C PHE A 7 -0.53 -22.31 5.15
N GLY A 8 -0.20 -23.12 4.14
CA GLY A 8 0.98 -22.95 3.33
C GLY A 8 1.53 -24.28 2.80
N PRO A 9 2.35 -24.22 1.74
CA PRO A 9 2.84 -25.39 1.04
C PRO A 9 3.79 -26.19 1.92
N VAL A 10 3.68 -27.52 1.83
CA VAL A 10 4.62 -28.45 2.48
C VAL A 10 5.71 -28.77 1.47
N VAL A 11 6.96 -28.41 1.81
CA VAL A 11 8.13 -28.66 0.97
C VAL A 11 9.17 -29.40 1.82
N ASN A 12 9.68 -30.54 1.34
CA ASN A 12 10.68 -31.36 2.06
C ASN A 12 10.31 -31.73 3.52
N GLY A 13 9.03 -31.91 3.82
CA GLY A 13 8.55 -32.29 5.15
C GLY A 13 8.44 -31.14 6.16
N THR A 14 8.84 -29.91 5.79
CA THR A 14 8.60 -28.68 6.55
C THR A 14 7.44 -27.89 5.93
N ARG A 15 6.51 -27.41 6.78
CA ARG A 15 5.41 -26.54 6.35
C ARG A 15 5.85 -25.08 6.44
N ILE A 16 5.87 -24.37 5.31
CA ILE A 16 6.07 -22.92 5.32
C ILE A 16 4.73 -22.29 5.66
N VAL A 17 4.62 -21.62 6.79
CA VAL A 17 3.37 -20.99 7.24
C VAL A 17 3.24 -19.62 6.59
N PHE A 18 2.30 -19.48 5.64
CA PHE A 18 1.95 -18.19 5.04
C PHE A 18 0.84 -17.48 5.84
N TYR A 19 -0.14 -18.25 6.33
CA TYR A 19 -1.23 -17.71 7.12
C TYR A 19 -1.49 -18.60 8.35
N GLU A 20 -1.44 -18.02 9.55
CA GLU A 20 -1.85 -18.72 10.79
C GLU A 20 -3.37 -18.85 10.91
N TYR A 21 -4.12 -18.02 10.18
CA TYR A 21 -5.57 -17.97 10.20
C TYR A 21 -6.12 -17.85 8.78
N ARG A 22 -7.33 -18.35 8.52
CA ARG A 22 -7.99 -18.11 7.23
C ARG A 22 -8.34 -16.62 7.09
N PRO A 23 -7.82 -15.91 6.08
CA PRO A 23 -8.18 -14.52 5.87
C PRO A 23 -9.67 -14.40 5.52
N ASN A 24 -10.37 -13.46 6.16
CA ASN A 24 -11.78 -13.21 5.91
C ASN A 24 -11.99 -12.50 4.56
N LYS A 25 -12.74 -13.13 3.65
CA LYS A 25 -13.07 -12.58 2.33
C LYS A 25 -13.88 -11.29 2.41
N ALA A 26 -14.86 -11.24 3.32
CA ALA A 26 -15.75 -10.08 3.45
C ALA A 26 -14.96 -8.82 3.82
N ALA A 27 -13.98 -8.97 4.73
CA ALA A 27 -13.08 -7.89 5.11
C ALA A 27 -12.18 -7.45 3.93
N GLY A 28 -11.67 -8.39 3.14
CA GLY A 28 -10.89 -8.08 1.92
C GLY A 28 -11.70 -7.22 0.95
N PHE A 29 -12.92 -7.63 0.61
CA PHE A 29 -13.78 -6.87 -0.30
C PHE A 29 -14.20 -5.50 0.24
N SER A 30 -14.46 -5.36 1.55
CA SER A 30 -14.81 -4.05 2.12
C SER A 30 -13.69 -3.02 1.95
N PHE A 31 -12.42 -3.43 2.12
CA PHE A 31 -11.29 -2.54 1.89
C PHE A 31 -11.11 -2.21 0.42
N ILE A 32 -11.26 -3.17 -0.50
CA ILE A 32 -11.23 -2.90 -1.95
C ILE A 32 -12.26 -1.83 -2.33
N VAL A 33 -13.49 -1.94 -1.82
CA VAL A 33 -14.56 -0.96 -2.09
C VAL A 33 -14.21 0.41 -1.51
N LEU A 34 -13.68 0.46 -0.28
CA LEU A 34 -13.25 1.72 0.35
C LEU A 34 -12.16 2.42 -0.47
N PHE A 35 -11.11 1.70 -0.87
CA PHE A 35 -10.03 2.26 -1.69
C PHE A 35 -10.51 2.62 -3.10
N GLY A 36 -11.42 1.85 -3.67
CA GLY A 36 -12.06 2.17 -4.95
C GLY A 36 -12.86 3.47 -4.88
N LEU A 37 -13.67 3.66 -3.85
CA LEU A 37 -14.44 4.90 -3.64
C LEU A 37 -13.53 6.10 -3.38
N ALA A 38 -12.48 5.92 -2.58
CA ALA A 38 -11.47 6.96 -2.38
C ALA A 38 -10.84 7.35 -3.72
N THR A 39 -10.36 6.38 -4.50
CA THR A 39 -9.76 6.61 -5.83
C THR A 39 -10.70 7.37 -6.75
N LEU A 40 -11.98 6.97 -6.81
CA LEU A 40 -12.99 7.65 -7.63
C LEU A 40 -13.23 9.09 -7.19
N GLY A 41 -13.32 9.33 -5.88
CA GLY A 41 -13.43 10.67 -5.32
C GLY A 41 -12.26 11.54 -5.77
N TYR A 42 -11.03 11.07 -5.61
CA TYR A 42 -9.84 11.80 -6.05
C TYR A 42 -9.76 11.95 -7.57
N LEU A 43 -10.17 10.96 -8.36
CA LEU A 43 -10.23 11.06 -9.83
C LEU A 43 -11.20 12.17 -10.28
N ALA A 44 -12.35 12.29 -9.60
CA ALA A 44 -13.34 13.32 -9.90
C ALA A 44 -12.76 14.74 -9.69
N TYR A 45 -11.92 14.94 -8.68
CA TYR A 45 -11.20 16.20 -8.45
C TYR A 45 -9.95 16.36 -9.33
N PHE A 46 -9.36 15.25 -9.80
CA PHE A 46 -8.15 15.25 -10.63
C PHE A 46 -8.37 15.93 -12.00
N PHE A 47 -9.49 15.64 -12.66
CA PHE A 47 -9.82 16.22 -13.97
C PHE A 47 -9.99 17.75 -13.96
N PRO A 48 -10.79 18.36 -13.08
CA PRO A 48 -10.98 19.80 -13.06
C PRO A 48 -9.79 20.58 -12.48
N LEU A 49 -9.09 20.05 -11.46
CA LEU A 49 -8.00 20.78 -10.80
C LEU A 49 -6.63 20.57 -11.46
N ARG A 50 -6.52 19.68 -12.46
CA ARG A 50 -5.26 19.33 -13.17
C ARG A 50 -4.11 19.07 -12.18
N ALA A 51 -4.43 18.34 -11.12
CA ALA A 51 -3.59 18.20 -9.94
C ALA A 51 -2.60 17.03 -10.09
N TRP A 52 -1.58 17.20 -10.94
CA TRP A 52 -0.51 16.22 -11.20
C TRP A 52 0.27 15.76 -9.96
N PHE A 53 0.11 16.43 -8.81
CA PHE A 53 0.76 16.05 -7.56
C PHE A 53 0.05 14.90 -6.83
N PHE A 54 -1.17 14.51 -7.23
CA PHE A 54 -1.91 13.40 -6.63
C PHE A 54 -1.58 12.02 -7.24
N ILE A 55 -0.64 11.95 -8.18
CA ILE A 55 -0.23 10.67 -8.78
C ILE A 55 0.20 9.63 -7.72
N PRO A 56 1.01 9.97 -6.69
CA PRO A 56 1.39 8.99 -5.67
C PRO A 56 0.18 8.44 -4.91
N PHE A 57 -0.84 9.26 -4.65
CA PHE A 57 -2.07 8.83 -4.00
C PHE A 57 -2.87 7.82 -4.83
N ILE A 58 -2.91 8.01 -6.15
CA ILE A 58 -3.57 7.06 -7.05
C ILE A 58 -2.81 5.73 -7.06
N LEU A 59 -1.47 5.78 -7.07
CA LEU A 59 -0.64 4.58 -7.00
C LEU A 59 -0.79 3.83 -5.67
N ASP A 60 -0.86 4.57 -4.56
CA ASP A 60 -1.17 4.06 -3.22
C ASP A 60 -2.52 3.31 -3.21
N ALA A 61 -3.59 3.99 -3.62
CA ALA A 61 -4.93 3.41 -3.58
C ALA A 61 -5.09 2.20 -4.51
N ILE A 62 -4.41 2.20 -5.67
CA ILE A 62 -4.32 1.03 -6.55
C ILE A 62 -3.55 -0.10 -5.87
N GLY A 63 -2.40 0.20 -5.26
CA GLY A 63 -1.59 -0.75 -4.50
C GLY A 63 -2.39 -1.43 -3.40
N GLU A 64 -3.07 -0.67 -2.55
CA GLU A 64 -3.89 -1.22 -1.48
C GLU A 64 -5.06 -2.04 -2.02
N ALA A 65 -5.78 -1.56 -3.05
CA ALA A 65 -6.87 -2.31 -3.67
C ALA A 65 -6.41 -3.68 -4.20
N PHE A 66 -5.29 -3.74 -4.92
CA PHE A 66 -4.73 -5.00 -5.40
C PHE A 66 -4.15 -5.86 -4.26
N GLY A 67 -3.59 -5.25 -3.21
CA GLY A 67 -3.13 -5.96 -2.01
C GLY A 67 -4.27 -6.66 -1.27
N TYR A 68 -5.40 -5.97 -1.08
CA TYR A 68 -6.61 -6.55 -0.49
C TYR A 68 -7.30 -7.56 -1.42
N TYR A 69 -7.18 -7.40 -2.74
CA TYR A 69 -7.55 -8.45 -3.69
C TYR A 69 -6.71 -9.71 -3.51
N GLY A 70 -5.39 -9.57 -3.30
CA GLY A 70 -4.50 -10.67 -2.93
C GLY A 70 -4.95 -11.37 -1.65
N ARG A 71 -5.39 -10.60 -0.63
CA ARG A 71 -5.95 -11.14 0.62
C ARG A 71 -7.26 -11.91 0.42
N ALA A 72 -8.13 -11.43 -0.47
CA ALA A 72 -9.36 -12.14 -0.83
C ALA A 72 -9.04 -13.45 -1.57
N TRP A 73 -8.09 -13.42 -2.51
CA TRP A 73 -7.63 -14.59 -3.26
C TRP A 73 -6.89 -15.62 -2.39
N ALA A 74 -6.12 -15.16 -1.40
CA ALA A 74 -5.50 -16.01 -0.38
C ALA A 74 -6.54 -16.79 0.44
N SER A 75 -7.76 -16.26 0.58
CA SER A 75 -8.85 -16.98 1.23
C SER A 75 -9.42 -18.12 0.38
N ASP A 76 -9.27 -18.07 -0.94
CA ASP A 76 -9.63 -19.18 -1.83
C ASP A 76 -8.54 -20.24 -1.91
N ASN A 77 -7.27 -19.83 -2.00
CA ASN A 77 -6.12 -20.72 -2.17
C ASN A 77 -4.97 -20.35 -1.22
N PRO A 78 -5.07 -20.67 0.08
CA PRO A 78 -4.11 -20.21 1.10
C PRO A 78 -2.75 -20.91 1.02
N ASP A 79 -2.62 -22.00 0.26
CA ASP A 79 -1.37 -22.74 0.08
C ASP A 79 -0.50 -22.20 -1.07
N SER A 80 -0.98 -21.18 -1.78
CA SER A 80 -0.25 -20.57 -2.91
C SER A 80 0.59 -19.38 -2.46
N ALA A 81 1.85 -19.35 -2.88
CA ALA A 81 2.77 -18.26 -2.53
C ALA A 81 2.46 -16.95 -3.26
N SER A 82 1.81 -17.01 -4.43
CA SER A 82 1.50 -15.85 -5.26
C SER A 82 0.60 -14.81 -4.56
N PRO A 83 -0.58 -15.15 -3.99
CA PRO A 83 -1.41 -14.16 -3.31
C PRO A 83 -0.76 -13.62 -2.04
N PHE A 84 0.04 -14.43 -1.34
CA PHE A 84 0.78 -13.99 -0.16
C PHE A 84 1.81 -12.91 -0.50
N ILE A 85 2.64 -13.16 -1.53
CA ILE A 85 3.65 -12.20 -1.99
C ILE A 85 2.98 -10.93 -2.50
N MET A 86 1.92 -11.05 -3.31
CA MET A 86 1.21 -9.90 -3.87
C MET A 86 0.59 -9.02 -2.78
N GLN A 87 -0.10 -9.63 -1.81
CA GLN A 87 -0.66 -8.91 -0.67
C GLN A 87 0.44 -8.17 0.11
N ASN A 88 1.52 -8.87 0.46
CA ASN A 88 2.53 -8.32 1.36
C ASN A 88 3.33 -7.19 0.69
N LEU A 89 3.75 -7.38 -0.56
CA LEU A 89 4.50 -6.35 -1.30
C LEU A 89 3.65 -5.09 -1.52
N LEU A 90 2.40 -5.25 -1.95
CA LEU A 90 1.56 -4.11 -2.28
C LEU A 90 1.15 -3.32 -1.04
N ILE A 91 0.71 -4.00 0.03
CA ILE A 91 0.35 -3.33 1.29
C ILE A 91 1.57 -2.67 1.93
N LEU A 92 2.75 -3.30 1.89
CA LEU A 92 3.96 -2.73 2.47
C LEU A 92 4.48 -1.52 1.66
N SER A 93 4.32 -1.55 0.34
CA SER A 93 4.75 -0.47 -0.57
C SER A 93 3.80 0.73 -0.59
N SER A 94 2.57 0.60 -0.08
CA SER A 94 1.53 1.64 -0.14
C SER A 94 1.80 2.84 0.80
N PRO A 95 2.03 2.68 2.12
CA PRO A 95 2.25 3.80 3.06
C PRO A 95 3.26 4.87 2.62
N PRO A 96 4.37 4.52 1.95
CA PRO A 96 5.29 5.49 1.36
C PRO A 96 4.68 6.42 0.31
N PHE A 97 3.80 5.91 -0.55
CA PHE A 97 3.11 6.70 -1.55
C PHE A 97 2.09 7.64 -0.91
N LEU A 98 1.41 7.19 0.14
CA LEU A 98 0.56 8.05 0.97
C LEU A 98 1.37 9.18 1.61
N ALA A 99 2.51 8.85 2.25
CA ALA A 99 3.41 9.84 2.82
C ALA A 99 3.87 10.86 1.77
N ALA A 100 4.22 10.38 0.56
CA ALA A 100 4.60 11.26 -0.55
C ALA A 100 3.52 12.27 -0.91
N THR A 101 2.28 11.83 -0.97
CA THR A 101 1.14 12.72 -1.23
C THR A 101 1.01 13.82 -0.17
N ILE A 102 1.13 13.45 1.11
CA ILE A 102 1.04 14.40 2.23
C ILE A 102 2.15 15.46 2.13
N TYR A 103 3.40 15.04 1.88
CA TYR A 103 4.53 15.98 1.77
C TYR A 103 4.45 16.87 0.53
N MET A 104 3.98 16.36 -0.61
CA MET A 104 3.74 17.19 -1.80
C MET A 104 2.65 18.23 -1.56
N THR A 105 1.57 17.85 -0.86
CA THR A 105 0.48 18.75 -0.51
C THR A 105 0.95 19.83 0.47
N LEU A 106 1.70 19.45 1.51
CA LEU A 106 2.29 20.38 2.46
C LEU A 106 3.24 21.37 1.79
N GLY A 107 4.09 20.89 0.87
CA GLY A 107 5.01 21.76 0.11
C GLY A 107 4.28 22.86 -0.65
N ARG A 108 3.12 22.56 -1.25
CA ARG A 108 2.28 23.56 -1.94
C ARG A 108 1.63 24.54 -0.98
N ILE A 109 1.13 24.08 0.17
CA ILE A 109 0.54 24.94 1.21
C ILE A 109 1.57 25.95 1.71
N ILE A 110 2.81 25.50 1.95
CA ILE A 110 3.92 26.35 2.40
C ILE A 110 4.24 27.42 1.36
N THR A 111 4.29 27.08 0.07
CA THR A 111 4.51 28.05 -1.01
C THR A 111 3.36 29.06 -1.10
N ALA A 112 2.11 28.60 -0.95
CA ALA A 112 0.94 29.47 -1.00
C ALA A 112 0.88 30.46 0.18
N LEU A 113 1.42 30.09 1.35
CA LEU A 113 1.43 30.92 2.56
C LEU A 113 2.70 31.78 2.68
N GLU A 114 3.58 31.77 1.67
CA GLU A 114 4.91 32.42 1.68
C GLU A 114 5.79 32.06 2.89
N ALA A 115 5.48 30.95 3.57
CA ALA A 115 6.14 30.50 4.78
C ALA A 115 7.38 29.64 4.50
N GLN A 116 8.04 29.84 3.35
CA GLN A 116 9.20 29.06 2.91
C GLN A 116 10.34 29.05 3.94
N ARG A 117 10.45 30.11 4.74
CA ARG A 117 11.48 30.27 5.77
C ARG A 117 11.28 29.36 7.01
N HIS A 118 10.08 28.83 7.20
CA HIS A 118 9.72 27.90 8.28
C HIS A 118 9.53 26.45 7.81
N ALA A 119 9.75 26.19 6.52
CA ALA A 119 9.52 24.90 5.89
C ALA A 119 10.68 23.94 6.15
N LEU A 120 10.46 22.91 6.98
CA LEU A 120 11.51 21.98 7.41
C LEU A 120 11.94 20.96 6.33
N ILE A 121 11.08 20.59 5.37
CA ILE A 121 11.36 19.44 4.48
C ILE A 121 10.96 19.73 3.02
N SER A 122 11.96 19.65 2.14
CA SER A 122 11.79 19.67 0.68
C SER A 122 11.42 18.27 0.16
N THR A 123 10.55 18.20 -0.85
CA THR A 123 10.17 16.94 -1.55
C THR A 123 11.37 16.10 -2.03
N ARG A 124 12.54 16.71 -2.26
CA ARG A 124 13.78 15.99 -2.59
C ARG A 124 14.33 15.11 -1.46
N TRP A 125 14.01 15.40 -0.20
CA TRP A 125 14.41 14.59 0.95
C TRP A 125 13.58 13.32 1.08
N LEU A 126 12.35 13.31 0.58
CA LEU A 126 11.48 12.16 0.67
C LEU A 126 12.01 10.97 -0.13
N THR A 127 12.41 11.19 -1.39
CA THR A 127 13.01 10.12 -2.21
C THR A 127 14.29 9.59 -1.57
N LYS A 128 15.06 10.46 -0.90
CA LYS A 128 16.27 10.06 -0.16
C LYS A 128 15.96 9.24 1.08
N ILE A 129 14.94 9.63 1.86
CA ILE A 129 14.46 8.86 3.02
C ILE A 129 13.96 7.50 2.57
N TYR A 130 13.22 7.43 1.46
CA TYR A 130 12.69 6.18 0.96
C TYR A 130 13.79 5.21 0.54
N VAL A 131 14.77 5.70 -0.23
CA VAL A 131 15.95 4.90 -0.61
C VAL A 131 16.78 4.51 0.61
N LEU A 132 16.91 5.38 1.62
CA LEU A 132 17.62 5.05 2.87
C LEU A 132 16.91 3.97 3.69
N ILE A 133 15.58 4.02 3.78
CA ILE A 133 14.78 2.99 4.47
C ILE A 133 14.89 1.66 3.71
N ASP A 134 14.74 1.68 2.38
CA ASP A 134 14.83 0.48 1.54
C ASP A 134 16.21 -0.18 1.64
N ILE A 135 17.28 0.61 1.57
CA ILE A 135 18.66 0.14 1.79
C ILE A 135 18.84 -0.37 3.23
N GLY A 136 18.28 0.33 4.23
CA GLY A 136 18.34 -0.08 5.63
C GLY A 136 17.71 -1.47 5.83
N CYS A 137 16.53 -1.70 5.27
CA CYS A 137 15.83 -2.98 5.31
C CYS A 137 16.56 -4.10 4.54
N ILE A 138 17.37 -3.79 3.53
CA ILE A 138 18.19 -4.80 2.82
C ILE A 138 19.43 -5.19 3.64
N VAL A 139 19.96 -4.26 4.45
CA VAL A 139 21.20 -4.44 5.21
C VAL A 139 20.98 -5.14 6.56
N THR A 140 19.83 -4.94 7.20
CA THR A 140 19.44 -5.62 8.46
C THR A 140 18.64 -6.88 8.23
#